data_AF-A0A932LGK4-F1
#
_entry.id   AF-A0A932LGK4-F1
#
_cell.length_a   1.000
_cell.length_b   1.000
_cell.length_c   1.000
_cell.angle_alpha   90.00
_cell.angle_beta   90.00
_cell.angle_gamma   90.00
#
_symmetry.space_group_name_H-M   'P 1'
#
loop_
_entity.id
_entity.type
_entity.pdbx_description
1 polymer ?
#
loop_
_entity_poly.entity_id
_entity_poly.type
_entity_poly.pdbx_seq_one_letter_code
_entity_poly.pdbx_strand_id
1 'polypeptide(L)'
;MRKSTHTCPTLVYADSAGKVLDAPGMGPACRSGWRNCRVDPADLVPLPAGSELYFLPERNPVGFRLADDAAETLDGCQAVAAFLPPGYSVFALAAYERLPQAPLLPLYTYSAVCWYRGKFHVPARRVEADVKHDPDQFSDRRLQQLVRRLRERHPKNRLVEHLAENCAMHYGCANAKNLFYGRWECPIPVSPTCNAMCVGCISALPDAPISPPQDRLTFVPSVREVLDIAVPHLESAPRAMISFGQGCEGEPLLQGELIGEIIRAIRHRTSRGTIHLNTNGSPPDIVAKLCADGLDSIRVSLNSAQPV
;
A
#
# COMPACT_ATOMS: atom_id res chain seq x y z
N MET A 1 19.89 -18.69 18.61
CA MET A 1 19.26 -17.47 19.14
C MET A 1 18.56 -17.79 20.45
N ARG A 2 19.05 -17.30 21.59
CA ARG A 2 18.26 -17.30 22.83
C ARG A 2 17.14 -16.28 22.60
N LYS A 3 15.89 -16.74 22.45
CA LYS A 3 14.74 -15.84 22.31
C LYS A 3 14.53 -15.15 23.66
N SER A 4 14.96 -13.90 23.77
CA SER A 4 14.67 -13.10 24.95
C SER A 4 13.15 -12.94 25.08
N THR A 5 12.60 -13.30 26.24
CA THR A 5 11.18 -13.20 26.58
C THR A 5 10.99 -12.09 27.61
N HIS A 6 11.18 -10.85 27.16
CA HIS A 6 10.97 -9.69 28.02
C HIS A 6 9.51 -9.58 28.45
N THR A 7 9.30 -9.30 29.75
CA THR A 7 7.98 -9.10 30.35
C THR A 7 7.41 -7.70 30.10
N CYS A 8 8.25 -6.76 29.64
CA CYS A 8 7.90 -5.43 29.16
C CYS A 8 8.30 -5.26 27.69
N PRO A 9 7.63 -4.38 26.92
CA PRO A 9 8.06 -4.02 25.57
C PRO A 9 9.45 -3.40 25.59
N THR A 10 10.27 -3.74 24.61
CA THR A 10 11.68 -3.31 24.50
C THR A 10 11.92 -2.62 23.17
N LEU A 11 12.66 -1.51 23.20
CA LEU A 11 13.14 -0.83 22.01
C LEU A 11 13.89 -1.83 21.10
N VAL A 12 13.71 -1.68 19.79
CA VAL A 12 14.51 -2.40 18.79
C VAL A 12 15.30 -1.42 17.95
N TYR A 13 16.47 -1.85 17.53
CA TYR A 13 17.38 -1.11 16.67
C TYR A 13 18.04 -2.06 15.67
N ALA A 14 18.65 -1.50 14.63
CA ALA A 14 19.47 -2.25 13.70
C ALA A 14 20.95 -1.91 13.89
N ASP A 15 21.79 -2.94 13.94
CA ASP A 15 23.24 -2.77 13.97
C ASP A 15 23.80 -2.42 12.57
N SER A 16 25.11 -2.21 12.49
CA SER A 16 25.80 -1.89 11.23
C SER A 16 25.74 -3.01 10.18
N ALA A 17 25.40 -4.24 10.57
CA ALA A 17 25.19 -5.36 9.66
C ALA A 17 23.73 -5.50 9.22
N GLY A 18 22.84 -4.58 9.62
CA GLY A 18 21.42 -4.63 9.31
C GLY A 18 20.66 -5.69 10.10
N LYS A 19 21.19 -6.18 11.21
CA LYS A 19 20.48 -7.11 12.07
C LYS A 19 19.65 -6.35 13.10
N VAL A 20 18.36 -6.68 13.17
CA VAL A 20 17.45 -6.12 14.19
C VAL A 20 17.69 -6.82 15.53
N LEU A 21 17.95 -6.01 16.56
CA LEU A 21 18.25 -6.42 17.93
C LEU A 21 17.32 -5.67 18.89
N ASP A 22 17.01 -6.28 20.03
CA ASP A 22 16.40 -5.61 21.17
C ASP A 22 17.46 -4.88 22.01
N ALA A 23 17.06 -3.80 22.69
CA ALA A 23 17.90 -3.06 23.64
C ALA A 23 17.42 -3.30 25.09
N PRO A 24 17.90 -4.34 25.78
CA PRO A 24 17.50 -4.63 27.17
C PRO A 24 17.69 -3.41 28.08
N GLY A 25 16.71 -3.12 28.92
CA GLY A 25 16.71 -1.92 29.78
C GLY A 25 16.12 -0.67 29.13
N MET A 26 15.81 -0.72 27.83
CA MET A 26 15.18 0.38 27.09
C MET A 26 13.75 0.03 26.67
N GLY A 27 12.78 0.80 27.17
CA GLY A 27 11.41 0.78 26.68
C GLY A 27 11.30 1.46 25.31
N PRO A 28 10.38 1.01 24.44
CA PRO A 28 10.18 1.61 23.13
C PRO A 28 9.55 3.00 23.26
N ALA A 29 10.00 3.93 22.43
CA ALA A 29 9.30 5.18 22.17
C ALA A 29 8.56 5.11 20.83
N CYS A 30 7.54 5.94 20.70
CA CYS A 30 6.85 6.21 19.45
C CYS A 30 6.68 7.72 19.28
N ARG A 31 6.31 8.14 18.07
CA ARG A 31 6.14 9.54 17.72
C ARG A 31 4.70 9.83 17.35
N SER A 32 4.11 10.83 18.02
CA SER A 32 2.82 11.42 17.68
C SER A 32 3.04 12.89 17.33
N GLY A 33 2.94 13.22 16.04
CA GLY A 33 3.34 14.53 15.53
C GLY A 33 4.84 14.78 15.77
N TRP A 34 5.15 15.82 16.55
CA TRP A 34 6.53 16.21 16.89
C TRP A 34 7.00 15.68 18.25
N ARG A 35 6.17 14.93 18.99
CA ARG A 35 6.49 14.48 20.34
C ARG A 35 6.85 13.00 20.35
N ASN A 36 7.93 12.67 21.04
CA ASN A 36 8.23 11.31 21.44
C ASN A 36 7.41 10.96 22.69
N CYS A 37 6.71 9.85 22.63
CA CYS A 37 5.83 9.34 23.66
C CYS A 37 6.20 7.89 23.97
N ARG A 38 5.83 7.43 25.16
CA ARG A 38 5.87 5.99 25.48
C ARG A 38 4.85 5.25 24.61
N VAL A 39 5.17 4.02 24.28
CA VAL A 39 4.19 3.08 23.71
C VAL A 39 3.34 2.52 24.84
N ASP A 40 2.01 2.64 24.73
CA ASP A 40 1.10 1.93 25.62
C ASP A 40 1.10 0.43 25.26
N PRO A 41 1.46 -0.48 26.17
CA PRO A 41 1.38 -1.92 25.91
C PRO A 41 -0.03 -2.39 25.52
N ALA A 42 -1.09 -1.68 25.93
CA ALA A 42 -2.46 -1.97 25.51
C ALA A 42 -2.64 -1.75 24.00
N ASP A 43 -1.91 -0.82 23.39
CA ASP A 43 -1.98 -0.52 21.96
C ASP A 43 -1.19 -1.49 21.08
N LEU A 44 -0.39 -2.36 21.68
CA LEU A 44 0.44 -3.30 20.95
C LEU A 44 -0.33 -4.52 20.43
N VAL A 45 -0.22 -4.78 19.13
CA VAL A 45 -0.55 -6.07 18.52
C VAL A 45 0.73 -6.74 18.04
N PRO A 46 0.79 -8.09 17.97
CA PRO A 46 1.86 -8.77 17.26
C PRO A 46 1.98 -8.22 15.84
N LEU A 47 3.22 -8.04 15.36
CA LEU A 47 3.49 -7.57 14.01
C LEU A 47 2.70 -8.43 13.00
N PRO A 48 1.78 -7.83 12.23
CA PRO A 48 0.93 -8.60 11.31
C PRO A 48 1.76 -9.37 10.28
N ALA A 49 1.26 -10.54 9.87
CA ALA A 49 1.86 -11.29 8.77
C ALA A 49 1.90 -10.44 7.49
N GLY A 50 2.97 -10.54 6.71
CA GLY A 50 3.22 -9.71 5.53
C GLY A 50 3.63 -8.27 5.82
N SER A 51 3.88 -7.91 7.08
CA SER A 51 4.57 -6.66 7.39
C SER A 51 6.05 -6.76 7.03
N GLU A 52 6.63 -5.62 6.66
CA GLU A 52 8.06 -5.47 6.42
C GLU A 52 8.71 -4.61 7.51
N LEU A 53 9.96 -4.88 7.84
CA LEU A 53 10.76 -4.03 8.71
C LEU A 53 11.67 -3.15 7.87
N TYR A 54 11.71 -1.87 8.19
CA TYR A 54 12.54 -0.88 7.52
C TYR A 54 13.62 -0.37 8.47
N PHE A 55 14.86 -0.39 7.99
CA PHE A 55 15.91 0.43 8.59
C PHE A 55 15.66 1.87 8.20
N LEU A 56 15.94 2.78 9.12
CA LEU A 56 15.85 4.21 8.89
C LEU A 56 17.28 4.76 8.83
N PRO A 57 17.85 4.93 7.61
CA PRO A 57 19.23 5.36 7.48
C PRO A 57 19.46 6.70 8.17
N GLU A 58 20.62 6.81 8.83
CA GLU A 58 21.10 8.02 9.50
C GLU A 58 20.11 8.57 10.54
N ARG A 59 19.38 7.68 11.21
CA ARG A 59 18.41 8.02 12.25
C ARG A 59 18.66 7.13 13.46
N ASN A 60 19.01 7.74 14.58
CA ASN A 60 19.28 7.03 15.82
C ASN A 60 17.95 6.77 16.54
N PRO A 61 17.68 5.55 17.02
CA PRO A 61 16.42 5.24 17.71
C PRO A 61 16.35 5.94 19.05
N VAL A 62 15.14 6.39 19.39
CA VAL A 62 14.82 6.95 20.70
C VAL A 62 14.04 5.93 21.52
N GLY A 63 14.37 5.79 22.79
CA GLY A 63 13.65 4.99 23.77
C GLY A 63 13.53 5.68 25.12
N PHE A 64 12.96 5.00 26.09
CA PHE A 64 12.89 5.44 27.48
C PHE A 64 13.60 4.43 28.38
N ARG A 65 14.56 4.87 29.21
CA ARG A 65 15.24 3.99 30.16
C ARG A 65 14.24 3.43 31.17
N LEU A 66 14.22 2.11 31.35
CA LEU A 66 13.28 1.47 32.28
C LEU A 66 13.59 1.79 33.76
N ALA A 67 14.80 2.25 34.07
CA ALA A 67 15.23 2.53 35.44
C ALA A 67 14.61 3.82 36.02
N ASP A 68 14.47 4.86 35.20
CA ASP A 68 14.07 6.20 35.65
C ASP A 68 13.23 6.98 34.64
N ASP A 69 12.82 6.34 33.54
CA ASP A 69 12.00 6.91 32.48
C ASP A 69 12.61 8.08 31.72
N ALA A 70 13.92 8.28 31.77
CA ALA A 70 14.57 9.28 30.93
C ALA A 70 14.51 8.86 29.45
N ALA A 71 14.12 9.78 28.58
CA ALA A 71 14.29 9.60 27.14
C ALA A 71 15.78 9.56 26.78
N GLU A 72 16.17 8.63 25.92
CA GLU A 72 17.55 8.43 25.49
C GLU A 72 17.60 8.03 24.02
N THR A 73 18.57 8.61 23.30
CA THR A 73 18.90 8.27 21.92
C THR A 73 20.04 7.25 21.94
N LEU A 74 19.92 6.15 21.20
CA LEU A 74 21.00 5.18 21.06
C LEU A 74 21.86 5.51 19.83
N ASP A 75 23.10 5.91 20.07
CA ASP A 75 24.05 6.25 18.99
C ASP A 75 24.71 5.00 18.38
N GLY A 76 25.24 5.15 17.16
CA GLY A 76 25.97 4.09 16.46
C GLY A 76 25.10 2.94 15.95
N CYS A 77 23.78 3.12 15.93
CA CYS A 77 22.81 2.17 15.41
C CYS A 77 21.69 2.89 14.63
N GLN A 78 20.82 2.12 13.98
CA GLN A 78 19.73 2.67 13.18
C GLN A 78 18.37 2.36 13.80
N ALA A 79 17.48 3.34 13.74
CA ALA A 79 16.09 3.16 14.08
C ALA A 79 15.42 2.19 13.12
N VAL A 80 14.47 1.43 13.64
CA VAL A 80 13.68 0.46 12.88
C VAL A 80 12.23 0.87 12.89
N ALA A 81 11.59 0.80 11.74
CA ALA A 81 10.15 0.97 11.58
C ALA A 81 9.51 -0.29 11.01
N ALA A 82 8.19 -0.36 11.06
CA ALA A 82 7.40 -1.39 10.38
C ALA A 82 6.45 -0.78 9.35
N PHE A 83 6.33 -1.46 8.22
CA PHE A 83 5.28 -1.23 7.22
C PHE A 83 4.28 -2.37 7.29
N LEU A 84 3.03 -2.04 7.59
CA LEU A 84 1.97 -3.02 7.81
C LEU A 84 1.23 -3.31 6.49
N PRO A 85 0.68 -4.53 6.33
CA PRO A 85 -0.23 -4.81 5.23
C PRO A 85 -1.51 -3.96 5.33
N PRO A 86 -2.27 -3.82 4.22
CA PRO A 86 -3.59 -3.18 4.24
C PRO A 86 -4.52 -3.77 5.32
N GLY A 87 -5.46 -2.94 5.78
CA GLY A 87 -6.46 -3.34 6.79
C GLY A 87 -6.07 -3.05 8.24
N TYR A 88 -4.91 -2.41 8.47
CA TYR A 88 -4.48 -1.95 9.78
C TYR A 88 -4.37 -0.42 9.85
N SER A 89 -4.83 0.15 10.95
CA SER A 89 -4.56 1.54 11.31
C SER A 89 -3.38 1.59 12.26
N VAL A 90 -2.34 2.34 11.89
CA VAL A 90 -1.16 2.63 12.71
C VAL A 90 -1.44 3.87 13.56
N PHE A 91 -1.12 3.80 14.85
CA PHE A 91 -1.40 4.90 15.80
C PHE A 91 -0.18 5.73 16.13
N ALA A 92 1.03 5.20 15.90
CA ALA A 92 2.25 5.93 16.20
C ALA A 92 3.39 5.58 15.25
N LEU A 93 4.19 6.58 14.93
CA LEU A 93 5.35 6.47 14.05
C LEU A 93 6.60 6.06 14.84
N ALA A 94 7.60 5.52 14.15
CA ALA A 94 8.90 5.25 14.76
C ALA A 94 9.52 6.54 15.33
N ALA A 95 10.01 6.45 16.57
CA ALA A 95 10.71 7.54 17.24
C ALA A 95 12.21 7.47 16.94
N TYR A 96 12.76 8.58 16.47
CA TYR A 96 14.17 8.68 16.15
C TYR A 96 14.65 10.12 16.24
N GLU A 97 15.95 10.27 16.40
CA GLU A 97 16.69 11.51 16.17
C GLU A 97 17.34 11.45 14.78
N ARG A 98 17.16 12.52 13.99
CA ARG A 98 17.65 12.58 12.61
C ARG A 98 19.05 13.18 12.61
N LEU A 99 20.03 12.48 12.03
CA LEU A 99 21.36 13.04 11.80
C LEU A 99 21.32 14.09 10.66
N PRO A 100 22.22 15.09 10.65
CA PRO A 100 22.21 16.16 9.64
C PRO A 100 22.21 15.67 8.19
N GLN A 101 22.93 14.59 7.91
CA GLN A 101 23.08 13.96 6.59
C GLN A 101 21.93 13.02 6.21
N ALA A 102 20.92 12.83 7.07
CA ALA A 102 19.96 11.77 6.86
C ALA A 102 19.11 12.01 5.60
N PRO A 103 18.97 10.98 4.73
CA PRO A 103 18.26 11.14 3.47
C PRO A 103 16.76 11.37 3.71
N LEU A 104 16.10 11.97 2.72
CA LEU A 104 14.64 11.97 2.68
C LEU A 104 14.17 10.53 2.50
N LEU A 105 13.17 10.13 3.29
CA LEU A 105 12.58 8.81 3.18
C LEU A 105 11.44 8.84 2.16
N PRO A 106 11.26 7.79 1.34
CA PRO A 106 10.07 7.65 0.50
C PRO A 106 8.78 7.71 1.32
N LEU A 107 7.65 8.03 0.68
CA LEU A 107 6.37 8.16 1.36
C LEU A 107 5.75 6.79 1.69
N TYR A 108 6.27 6.16 2.74
CA TYR A 108 5.70 4.97 3.35
C TYR A 108 5.20 5.26 4.76
N THR A 109 4.43 4.32 5.31
CA THR A 109 4.09 4.34 6.73
C THR A 109 5.24 3.74 7.53
N TYR A 110 5.84 4.54 8.41
CA TYR A 110 6.94 4.12 9.28
C TYR A 110 6.44 3.91 10.70
N SER A 111 5.67 2.84 10.93
CA SER A 111 5.11 2.52 12.25
C SER A 111 6.24 2.29 13.26
N ALA A 112 6.02 2.70 14.52
CA ALA A 112 6.85 2.22 15.61
C ALA A 112 6.77 0.69 15.69
N VAL A 113 7.86 0.06 16.12
CA VAL A 113 7.97 -1.38 16.33
C VAL A 113 8.83 -1.64 17.56
N CYS A 114 8.51 -2.70 18.29
CA CYS A 114 9.22 -3.10 19.49
C CYS A 114 9.32 -4.62 19.59
N TRP A 115 10.20 -5.11 20.47
CA TRP A 115 10.26 -6.53 20.81
C TRP A 115 9.48 -6.76 22.11
N TYR A 116 8.54 -7.69 22.09
CA TYR A 116 7.73 -8.00 23.25
C TYR A 116 7.29 -9.46 23.23
N ARG A 117 7.42 -10.17 24.37
CA ARG A 117 7.01 -11.58 24.50
C ARG A 117 7.54 -12.50 23.38
N GLY A 118 8.78 -12.27 22.94
CA GLY A 118 9.46 -13.09 21.94
C GLY A 118 9.02 -12.85 20.48
N LYS A 119 8.31 -11.75 20.19
CA LYS A 119 7.89 -11.35 18.83
C LYS A 119 7.96 -9.83 18.65
N PHE A 120 8.03 -9.38 17.40
CA PHE A 120 7.80 -7.98 17.07
C PHE A 120 6.35 -7.58 17.34
N HIS A 121 6.14 -6.38 17.86
CA HIS A 121 4.83 -5.78 18.11
C HIS A 121 4.81 -4.33 17.62
N VAL A 122 3.62 -3.86 17.24
CA VAL A 122 3.40 -2.52 16.67
C VAL A 122 2.16 -1.88 17.32
N PRO A 123 2.13 -0.55 17.53
CA PRO A 123 0.96 0.16 18.04
C PRO A 123 -0.05 0.39 16.93
N ALA A 124 -0.90 -0.61 16.70
CA ALA A 124 -1.85 -0.64 15.61
C ALA A 124 -3.10 -1.46 15.94
N ARG A 125 -4.14 -1.32 15.12
CA ARG A 125 -5.33 -2.18 15.15
C ARG A 125 -5.73 -2.61 13.76
N ARG A 126 -6.23 -3.84 13.66
CA ARG A 126 -6.94 -4.30 12.47
C ARG A 126 -8.29 -3.61 12.43
N VAL A 127 -8.58 -2.92 11.34
CA VAL A 127 -9.83 -2.17 11.10
C VAL A 127 -10.64 -2.72 9.94
N GLU A 128 -10.03 -3.54 9.08
CA GLU A 128 -10.70 -4.26 8.00
C GLU A 128 -10.73 -5.76 8.32
N ALA A 129 -11.92 -6.35 8.32
CA ALA A 129 -12.11 -7.78 8.57
C ALA A 129 -12.06 -8.62 7.28
N ASP A 130 -12.26 -8.00 6.11
CA ASP A 130 -12.17 -8.69 4.83
C ASP A 130 -10.71 -9.11 4.55
N VAL A 131 -10.52 -10.38 4.20
CA VAL A 131 -9.19 -11.00 4.04
C VAL A 131 -8.64 -10.82 2.63
N LYS A 132 -9.32 -10.10 1.75
CA LYS A 132 -9.00 -9.99 0.31
C LYS A 132 -7.57 -9.55 -0.01
N HIS A 133 -6.93 -8.85 0.92
CA HIS A 133 -5.56 -8.36 0.79
C HIS A 133 -4.59 -9.04 1.77
N ASP A 134 -5.06 -9.98 2.58
CA ASP A 134 -4.23 -10.69 3.54
C ASP A 134 -3.19 -11.56 2.81
N PRO A 135 -1.92 -11.58 3.25
CA PRO A 135 -0.84 -12.31 2.57
C PRO A 135 -1.10 -13.81 2.45
N ASP A 136 -1.78 -14.41 3.42
CA ASP A 136 -2.10 -15.84 3.45
C ASP A 136 -3.07 -16.27 2.35
N GLN A 137 -3.72 -15.31 1.69
CA GLN A 137 -4.55 -15.57 0.53
C GLN A 137 -3.73 -15.84 -0.73
N PHE A 138 -2.42 -15.53 -0.74
CA PHE A 138 -1.60 -15.54 -1.94
C PHE A 138 -0.42 -16.51 -1.80
N SER A 139 -0.37 -17.50 -2.69
CA SER A 139 0.82 -18.35 -2.88
C SER A 139 1.63 -17.86 -4.07
N ASP A 140 2.91 -17.55 -3.85
CA ASP A 140 3.80 -17.06 -4.91
C ASP A 140 3.96 -18.07 -6.05
N ARG A 141 4.13 -19.35 -5.71
CA ARG A 141 4.24 -20.42 -6.72
C ARG A 141 2.99 -20.51 -7.60
N ARG A 142 1.81 -20.40 -6.98
CA ARG A 142 0.54 -20.43 -7.71
C ARG A 142 0.34 -19.15 -8.54
N LEU A 143 0.69 -17.99 -7.98
CA LEU A 143 0.61 -16.70 -8.68
C LEU A 143 1.45 -16.74 -9.96
N GLN A 144 2.70 -17.18 -9.89
CA GLN A 144 3.58 -17.29 -11.06
C GLN A 144 2.99 -18.16 -12.17
N GLN A 145 2.31 -19.26 -11.81
CA GLN A 145 1.65 -20.12 -12.80
C GLN A 145 0.44 -19.44 -13.44
N LEU A 146 -0.36 -18.72 -12.65
CA LEU A 146 -1.54 -18.01 -13.13
C LEU A 146 -1.17 -16.82 -14.02
N VAL A 147 -0.13 -16.07 -13.64
CA VAL A 147 0.45 -14.98 -14.44
C VAL A 147 0.90 -15.49 -15.80
N ARG A 148 1.71 -16.57 -15.84
CA ARG A 148 2.16 -17.18 -17.11
C ARG A 148 0.98 -17.54 -18.01
N ARG A 149 -0.04 -18.22 -17.45
CA ARG A 149 -1.23 -18.63 -18.22
C ARG A 149 -2.00 -17.45 -18.81
N LEU A 150 -2.20 -16.36 -18.06
CA LEU A 150 -2.95 -15.21 -18.56
C LEU A 150 -2.14 -14.44 -19.63
N ARG A 151 -0.82 -14.30 -19.43
CA ARG A 151 0.08 -13.70 -20.44
C ARG A 151 0.11 -14.52 -21.74
N GLU A 152 0.16 -15.84 -21.66
CA GLU A 152 0.11 -16.74 -22.83
C GLU A 152 -1.21 -16.62 -23.61
N ARG A 153 -2.34 -16.39 -22.93
CA ARG A 153 -3.64 -16.16 -23.57
C ARG A 153 -3.74 -14.80 -24.25
N HIS A 154 -3.07 -13.79 -23.69
CA HIS A 154 -3.13 -12.40 -24.17
C HIS A 154 -1.73 -11.82 -24.44
N PRO A 155 -0.91 -12.42 -25.34
CA PRO A 155 0.51 -12.08 -25.49
C PRO A 155 0.77 -10.68 -26.05
N LYS A 156 -0.26 -10.02 -26.58
CA LYS A 156 -0.20 -8.65 -27.14
C LYS A 156 -0.95 -7.62 -26.29
N ASN A 157 -1.50 -8.02 -25.14
CA ASN A 157 -2.27 -7.14 -24.28
C ASN A 157 -1.34 -6.45 -23.29
N ARG A 158 -1.08 -5.15 -23.50
CA ARG A 158 -0.14 -4.37 -22.69
C ARG A 158 -0.62 -4.19 -21.26
N LEU A 159 -1.94 -4.16 -21.05
CA LEU A 159 -2.52 -4.07 -19.72
C LEU A 159 -2.27 -5.34 -18.90
N VAL A 160 -2.42 -6.52 -19.52
CA VAL A 160 -2.08 -7.80 -18.87
C VAL A 160 -0.60 -7.84 -18.50
N GLU A 161 0.28 -7.39 -19.39
CA GLU A 161 1.72 -7.32 -19.13
C GLU A 161 2.04 -6.40 -17.94
N HIS A 162 1.47 -5.19 -17.92
CA HIS A 162 1.65 -4.23 -16.84
C HIS A 162 1.16 -4.77 -15.49
N LEU A 163 -0.05 -5.35 -15.46
CA LEU A 163 -0.62 -5.93 -14.24
C LEU A 163 0.18 -7.15 -13.76
N ALA A 164 0.79 -7.91 -14.67
CA ALA A 164 1.62 -9.06 -14.34
C ALA A 164 2.97 -8.64 -13.75
N GLU A 165 3.79 -7.95 -14.54
CA GLU A 165 5.19 -7.69 -14.19
C GLU A 165 5.29 -6.59 -13.14
N ASN A 166 4.69 -5.43 -13.39
CA ASN A 166 4.84 -4.27 -12.49
C ASN A 166 3.98 -4.46 -11.24
N CYS A 167 2.68 -4.76 -11.40
CA CYS A 167 1.78 -4.72 -10.25
C CYS A 167 1.84 -6.00 -9.39
N ALA A 168 1.55 -7.18 -9.97
CA ALA A 168 1.39 -8.39 -9.18
C ALA A 168 2.73 -8.99 -8.72
N MET A 169 3.73 -9.01 -9.60
CA MET A 169 5.03 -9.64 -9.35
C MET A 169 6.04 -8.70 -8.70
N HIS A 170 6.11 -7.43 -9.14
CA HIS A 170 7.08 -6.47 -8.62
C HIS A 170 6.57 -5.72 -7.38
N TYR A 171 5.42 -5.04 -7.43
CA TYR A 171 4.88 -4.32 -6.26
C TYR A 171 4.13 -5.22 -5.28
N GLY A 172 3.82 -6.46 -5.67
CA GLY A 172 3.05 -7.37 -4.83
C GLY A 172 1.57 -6.96 -4.64
N CYS A 173 1.03 -6.10 -5.52
CA CYS A 173 -0.31 -5.53 -5.42
C CYS A 173 -1.40 -6.61 -5.30
N ALA A 174 -2.14 -6.61 -4.18
CA ALA A 174 -3.18 -7.60 -3.91
C ALA A 174 -4.30 -7.57 -4.96
N ASN A 175 -4.71 -6.38 -5.41
CA ASN A 175 -5.72 -6.24 -6.47
C ASN A 175 -5.24 -6.83 -7.80
N ALA A 176 -3.99 -6.56 -8.20
CA ALA A 176 -3.45 -7.15 -9.43
C ALA A 176 -3.36 -8.68 -9.32
N LYS A 177 -2.92 -9.21 -8.16
CA LYS A 177 -2.94 -10.65 -7.89
C LYS A 177 -4.35 -11.24 -8.01
N ASN A 178 -5.37 -10.54 -7.51
CA ASN A 178 -6.76 -10.98 -7.52
C ASN A 178 -7.34 -11.19 -8.94
N LEU A 179 -6.91 -10.40 -9.93
CA LEU A 179 -7.18 -10.69 -11.35
C LEU A 179 -6.67 -12.09 -11.74
N PHE A 180 -5.40 -12.40 -11.49
CA PHE A 180 -4.81 -13.69 -11.87
C PHE A 180 -5.43 -14.87 -11.12
N TYR A 181 -5.84 -14.65 -9.87
CA TYR A 181 -6.58 -15.64 -9.08
C TYR A 181 -8.05 -15.78 -9.50
N GLY A 182 -8.58 -14.86 -10.32
CA GLY A 182 -9.97 -14.86 -10.78
C GLY A 182 -10.96 -14.65 -9.64
N ARG A 183 -10.68 -13.72 -8.72
CA ARG A 183 -11.54 -13.43 -7.55
C ARG A 183 -11.58 -11.95 -7.23
N TRP A 184 -12.69 -11.50 -6.64
CA TRP A 184 -12.82 -10.16 -6.03
C TRP A 184 -12.55 -9.02 -7.02
N GLU A 185 -11.66 -8.09 -6.68
CA GLU A 185 -11.36 -6.89 -7.45
C GLU A 185 -10.32 -7.15 -8.55
N CYS A 186 -10.63 -6.72 -9.78
CA CYS A 186 -9.71 -6.62 -10.91
C CYS A 186 -9.38 -5.14 -11.17
N PRO A 187 -8.15 -4.69 -10.93
CA PRO A 187 -7.76 -3.30 -11.16
C PRO A 187 -7.53 -3.02 -12.65
N ILE A 188 -8.02 -1.90 -13.14
CA ILE A 188 -7.92 -1.47 -14.54
C ILE A 188 -7.34 -0.05 -14.57
N PRO A 189 -6.00 0.09 -14.53
CA PRO A 189 -5.36 1.39 -14.75
C PRO A 189 -5.52 1.83 -16.21
N VAL A 190 -5.88 3.10 -16.42
CA VAL A 190 -6.16 3.67 -17.75
C VAL A 190 -5.44 4.98 -18.03
N SER A 191 -5.01 5.72 -16.99
CA SER A 191 -4.58 7.10 -17.12
C SER A 191 -3.09 7.31 -16.86
N PRO A 192 -2.27 7.67 -17.86
CA PRO A 192 -0.87 8.04 -17.65
C PRO A 192 -0.69 9.48 -17.16
N THR A 193 -1.75 10.29 -17.09
CA THR A 193 -1.69 11.72 -16.76
C THR A 193 -2.56 12.05 -15.56
N CYS A 194 -2.24 13.14 -14.86
CA CYS A 194 -3.00 13.58 -13.68
C CYS A 194 -3.17 15.10 -13.72
N ASN A 195 -4.34 15.58 -13.30
CA ASN A 195 -4.65 17.00 -13.13
C ASN A 195 -4.41 17.49 -11.68
N ALA A 196 -3.80 16.66 -10.84
CA ALA A 196 -3.39 17.01 -9.49
C ALA A 196 -1.87 16.94 -9.33
N MET A 197 -1.33 17.83 -8.49
CA MET A 197 0.09 17.90 -8.14
C MET A 197 0.29 17.56 -6.66
N CYS A 198 -0.13 16.36 -6.26
CA CYS A 198 -0.01 15.93 -4.87
C CYS A 198 1.46 15.87 -4.45
N VAL A 199 1.81 16.57 -3.37
CA VAL A 199 3.16 16.52 -2.76
C VAL A 199 3.60 15.08 -2.45
N GLY A 200 2.63 14.25 -2.04
CA GLY A 200 2.84 12.84 -1.74
C GLY A 200 2.40 11.87 -2.84
N CYS A 201 2.50 12.24 -4.12
CA CYS A 201 2.09 11.35 -5.19
C CYS A 201 2.95 10.09 -5.22
N ILE A 202 2.31 8.91 -5.15
CA ILE A 202 3.02 7.64 -5.09
C ILE A 202 3.46 7.11 -6.46
N SER A 203 3.01 7.72 -7.56
CA SER A 203 3.34 7.31 -8.92
C SER A 203 4.16 8.32 -9.72
N ALA A 204 4.22 9.58 -9.29
CA ALA A 204 5.01 10.61 -9.95
C ALA A 204 5.50 11.65 -8.94
N LEU A 205 6.82 11.70 -8.75
CA LEU A 205 7.48 12.70 -7.91
C LEU A 205 8.52 13.46 -8.76
N PRO A 206 8.08 14.38 -9.64
CA PRO A 206 9.01 15.21 -10.39
C PRO A 206 9.85 16.03 -9.40
N ASP A 207 11.16 16.08 -9.66
CA ASP A 207 12.14 16.87 -8.88
C ASP A 207 12.33 16.44 -7.40
N ALA A 208 11.80 15.29 -6.99
CA ALA A 208 12.03 14.77 -5.65
C ALA A 208 13.37 14.00 -5.56
N PRO A 209 14.11 14.10 -4.45
CA PRO A 209 15.33 13.33 -4.22
C PRO A 209 15.06 11.86 -3.87
N ILE A 210 13.83 11.39 -4.09
CA ILE A 210 13.34 10.04 -3.79
C ILE A 210 12.58 9.49 -4.99
N SER A 211 12.67 8.19 -5.20
CA SER A 211 11.86 7.50 -6.21
C SER A 211 10.41 7.33 -5.73
N PRO A 212 9.43 7.43 -6.63
CA PRO A 212 8.07 7.05 -6.30
C PRO A 212 8.02 5.55 -5.96
N PRO A 213 7.18 5.13 -4.99
CA PRO A 213 7.05 3.73 -4.61
C PRO A 213 6.40 2.84 -5.69
N GLN A 214 5.72 3.44 -6.67
CA GLN A 214 5.12 2.74 -7.81
C GLN A 214 5.41 3.55 -9.09
N ASP A 215 5.59 2.89 -10.23
CA ASP A 215 5.78 3.59 -11.49
C ASP A 215 4.43 3.94 -12.10
N ARG A 216 4.31 5.17 -12.63
CA ARG A 216 3.11 5.58 -13.35
C ARG A 216 2.98 4.81 -14.66
N LEU A 217 1.76 4.36 -14.96
CA LEU A 217 1.34 3.84 -16.24
C LEU A 217 1.78 4.79 -17.36
N THR A 218 2.39 4.25 -18.41
CA THR A 218 2.98 5.06 -19.50
C THR A 218 2.18 5.04 -20.80
N PHE A 219 1.04 4.35 -20.81
CA PHE A 219 0.17 4.21 -21.98
C PHE A 219 -1.30 4.25 -21.58
N VAL A 220 -2.16 4.51 -22.55
CA VAL A 220 -3.61 4.35 -22.40
C VAL A 220 -3.99 2.98 -23.02
N PRO A 221 -4.62 2.06 -22.28
CA PRO A 221 -5.07 0.79 -22.84
C PRO A 221 -6.22 1.00 -23.81
N SER A 222 -6.36 0.10 -24.79
CA SER A 222 -7.53 0.07 -25.67
C SER A 222 -8.73 -0.56 -24.97
N VAL A 223 -9.94 -0.27 -25.46
CA VAL A 223 -11.18 -0.93 -25.01
C VAL A 223 -11.05 -2.45 -25.09
N ARG A 224 -10.47 -2.97 -26.18
CA ARG A 224 -10.24 -4.41 -26.36
C ARG A 224 -9.33 -4.98 -25.27
N GLU A 225 -8.21 -4.33 -24.97
CA GLU A 225 -7.28 -4.79 -23.92
C GLU A 225 -7.98 -4.89 -22.56
N VAL A 226 -8.90 -3.97 -22.27
CA VAL A 226 -9.69 -4.00 -21.04
C VAL A 226 -10.76 -5.09 -21.07
N LEU A 227 -11.53 -5.20 -22.16
CA LEU A 227 -12.61 -6.21 -22.27
C LEU A 227 -12.10 -7.64 -22.23
N ASP A 228 -10.90 -7.89 -22.75
CA ASP A 228 -10.23 -9.20 -22.73
C ASP A 228 -10.11 -9.77 -21.31
N ILE A 229 -9.98 -8.92 -20.29
CA ILE A 229 -9.87 -9.33 -18.88
C ILE A 229 -11.10 -9.00 -18.04
N ALA A 230 -11.75 -7.86 -18.28
CA ALA A 230 -12.84 -7.38 -17.43
C ALA A 230 -14.09 -8.25 -17.54
N VAL A 231 -14.50 -8.63 -18.76
CA VAL A 231 -15.73 -9.40 -18.98
C VAL A 231 -15.61 -10.82 -18.41
N PRO A 232 -14.57 -11.61 -18.74
CA PRO A 232 -14.41 -12.93 -18.15
C PRO A 232 -14.28 -12.90 -16.62
N HIS A 233 -13.63 -11.87 -16.06
CA HIS A 233 -13.51 -11.70 -14.61
C HIS A 233 -14.88 -11.46 -13.96
N LEU A 234 -15.67 -10.51 -14.46
CA LEU A 234 -17.01 -10.21 -13.92
C LEU A 234 -17.97 -11.42 -14.02
N GLU A 235 -17.82 -12.24 -15.05
CA GLU A 235 -18.63 -13.44 -15.28
C GLU A 235 -18.22 -14.65 -14.43
N SER A 236 -17.02 -14.68 -13.86
CA SER A 236 -16.52 -15.89 -13.18
C SER A 236 -16.13 -15.66 -11.73
N ALA A 237 -15.61 -14.48 -11.39
CA ALA A 237 -15.08 -14.20 -10.07
C ALA A 237 -16.18 -14.15 -8.99
N PRO A 238 -15.93 -14.70 -7.79
CA PRO A 238 -16.79 -14.46 -6.63
C PRO A 238 -16.67 -13.01 -6.16
N ARG A 239 -17.82 -12.39 -5.84
CA ARG A 239 -17.92 -10.96 -5.44
C ARG A 239 -17.16 -10.07 -6.42
N ALA A 240 -17.36 -10.32 -7.72
CA ALA A 240 -16.59 -9.70 -8.79
C ALA A 240 -16.75 -8.18 -8.81
N MET A 241 -15.63 -7.49 -8.97
CA MET A 241 -15.55 -6.06 -9.18
C MET A 241 -14.44 -5.76 -10.18
N ILE A 242 -14.63 -4.73 -10.99
CA ILE A 242 -13.53 -4.03 -11.64
C ILE A 242 -13.40 -2.61 -11.07
N SER A 243 -12.20 -2.06 -11.02
CA SER A 243 -11.97 -0.71 -10.53
C SER A 243 -11.05 0.10 -11.45
N PHE A 244 -11.42 1.34 -11.72
CA PHE A 244 -10.54 2.36 -12.28
C PHE A 244 -9.95 3.21 -11.14
N GLY A 245 -8.82 3.87 -11.36
CA GLY A 245 -8.14 4.73 -10.38
C GLY A 245 -7.23 3.96 -9.43
N GLN A 246 -6.13 3.45 -9.97
CA GLN A 246 -5.12 2.68 -9.26
C GLN A 246 -3.96 3.56 -8.76
N GLY A 247 -3.21 3.07 -7.77
CA GLY A 247 -2.02 3.76 -7.26
C GLY A 247 -0.94 3.97 -8.33
N CYS A 248 -0.86 3.07 -9.32
CA CYS A 248 0.10 3.15 -10.43
C CYS A 248 -0.37 4.00 -11.61
N GLU A 249 -1.49 4.73 -11.52
CA GLU A 249 -1.95 5.61 -12.59
C GLU A 249 -2.09 7.07 -12.11
N GLY A 250 -2.47 7.96 -13.02
CA GLY A 250 -2.86 9.33 -12.72
C GLY A 250 -4.36 9.46 -12.43
N GLU A 251 -4.98 10.55 -12.89
CA GLU A 251 -6.41 10.77 -12.67
C GLU A 251 -7.23 10.05 -13.76
N PRO A 252 -8.03 9.02 -13.44
CA PRO A 252 -8.81 8.27 -14.43
C PRO A 252 -9.87 9.09 -15.15
N LEU A 253 -10.44 10.13 -14.53
CA LEU A 253 -11.45 10.97 -15.21
C LEU A 253 -10.90 11.69 -16.45
N LEU A 254 -9.58 11.86 -16.57
CA LEU A 254 -8.95 12.36 -17.80
C LEU A 254 -9.10 11.39 -18.99
N GLN A 255 -9.47 10.14 -18.73
CA GLN A 255 -9.78 9.12 -19.74
C GLN A 255 -11.30 8.82 -19.78
N GLY A 256 -12.14 9.78 -19.37
CA GLY A 256 -13.59 9.58 -19.21
C GLY A 256 -14.31 9.05 -20.45
N GLU A 257 -13.93 9.47 -21.65
CA GLU A 257 -14.54 8.95 -22.89
C GLU A 257 -14.26 7.46 -23.09
N LEU A 258 -13.00 7.06 -22.91
CA LEU A 258 -12.57 5.67 -22.97
C LEU A 258 -13.25 4.83 -21.88
N ILE A 259 -13.28 5.32 -20.64
CA ILE A 259 -13.95 4.62 -19.53
C ILE A 259 -15.43 4.43 -19.85
N GLY A 260 -16.13 5.45 -20.34
CA GLY A 260 -17.53 5.34 -20.72
C GLY A 260 -17.76 4.28 -21.82
N GLU A 261 -16.87 4.22 -22.83
CA GLU A 261 -16.93 3.19 -23.86
C GLU A 261 -16.72 1.78 -23.30
N ILE A 262 -15.74 1.61 -22.40
CA ILE A 262 -15.50 0.34 -21.71
C ILE A 262 -16.73 -0.07 -20.91
N ILE A 263 -17.32 0.83 -20.12
CA ILE A 263 -18.48 0.53 -19.27
C ILE A 263 -19.65 0.07 -20.14
N ARG A 264 -20.00 0.81 -21.20
CA ARG A 264 -21.09 0.42 -22.11
C ARG A 264 -20.82 -0.94 -22.76
N ALA A 265 -19.59 -1.18 -23.22
CA ALA A 265 -19.22 -2.45 -23.85
C ALA A 265 -19.25 -3.64 -22.87
N ILE A 266 -18.85 -3.44 -21.61
CA ILE A 266 -18.99 -4.44 -20.54
C ILE A 266 -20.47 -4.71 -20.29
N ARG A 267 -21.28 -3.66 -20.10
CA ARG A 267 -22.70 -3.79 -19.74
C ARG A 267 -23.55 -4.39 -20.86
N HIS A 268 -23.14 -4.26 -22.11
CA HIS A 268 -23.74 -4.99 -23.23
C HIS A 268 -23.46 -6.51 -23.16
N ARG A 269 -22.34 -6.94 -22.56
CA ARG A 269 -21.95 -8.36 -22.48
C ARG A 269 -22.39 -9.01 -21.18
N THR A 270 -22.35 -8.27 -20.07
CA THR A 270 -22.68 -8.79 -18.75
C THR A 270 -23.20 -7.71 -17.81
N SER A 271 -24.24 -8.04 -17.06
CA SER A 271 -24.76 -7.25 -15.93
C SER A 271 -24.12 -7.63 -14.60
N ARG A 272 -23.20 -8.59 -14.58
CA ARG A 272 -22.60 -9.11 -13.34
C ARG A 272 -21.51 -8.18 -12.79
N GLY A 273 -21.39 -8.19 -11.47
CA GLY A 273 -20.34 -7.53 -10.71
C GLY A 273 -20.41 -6.00 -10.73
N THR A 274 -19.54 -5.39 -9.94
CA THR A 274 -19.51 -3.93 -9.73
C THR A 274 -18.42 -3.27 -10.58
N ILE A 275 -18.74 -2.13 -11.19
CA ILE A 275 -17.78 -1.23 -11.81
C ILE A 275 -17.57 -0.05 -10.86
N HIS A 276 -16.34 0.09 -10.37
CA HIS A 276 -15.94 1.11 -9.40
C HIS A 276 -14.97 2.13 -10.00
N LEU A 277 -15.03 3.37 -9.52
CA LEU A 277 -14.10 4.43 -9.88
C LEU A 277 -13.51 5.08 -8.63
N ASN A 278 -12.19 4.99 -8.46
CA ASN A 278 -11.45 5.85 -7.54
C ASN A 278 -10.99 7.10 -8.29
N THR A 279 -11.21 8.30 -7.75
CA THR A 279 -10.87 9.55 -8.45
C THR A 279 -10.65 10.70 -7.46
N ASN A 280 -10.03 11.79 -7.89
CA ASN A 280 -10.06 13.08 -7.19
C ASN A 280 -11.37 13.87 -7.43
N GLY A 281 -12.25 13.39 -8.31
CA GLY A 281 -13.57 13.99 -8.60
C GLY A 281 -13.55 15.09 -9.67
N SER A 282 -12.43 15.34 -10.33
CA SER A 282 -12.27 16.38 -11.35
C SER A 282 -11.85 15.82 -12.71
N PRO A 283 -12.57 16.13 -13.82
CA PRO A 283 -13.71 17.06 -13.89
C PRO A 283 -15.07 16.38 -13.57
N PRO A 284 -15.99 17.07 -12.86
CA PRO A 284 -17.21 16.45 -12.30
C PRO A 284 -18.30 16.13 -13.33
N ASP A 285 -18.34 16.83 -14.46
CA ASP A 285 -19.25 16.54 -15.58
C ASP A 285 -19.00 15.15 -16.19
N ILE A 286 -17.74 14.71 -16.23
CA ILE A 286 -17.37 13.36 -16.65
C ILE A 286 -17.92 12.31 -15.68
N VAL A 287 -17.97 12.58 -14.38
CA VAL A 287 -18.58 11.65 -13.40
C VAL A 287 -20.05 11.41 -13.75
N ALA A 288 -20.80 12.48 -14.04
CA ALA A 288 -22.22 12.36 -14.40
C ALA A 288 -22.43 11.51 -15.67
N LYS A 289 -21.55 11.69 -16.68
CA LYS A 289 -21.56 10.88 -17.90
C LYS A 289 -21.28 9.40 -17.60
N LEU A 290 -20.27 9.10 -16.78
CA LEU A 290 -19.93 7.72 -16.42
C LEU A 290 -21.05 7.03 -15.60
N CYS A 291 -21.74 7.76 -14.73
CA CYS A 291 -22.93 7.25 -14.06
C CYS A 291 -24.03 6.87 -15.06
N ALA A 292 -24.29 7.72 -16.07
CA ALA A 292 -25.25 7.42 -17.12
C ALA A 292 -24.84 6.22 -17.99
N ASP A 293 -23.54 6.00 -18.17
CA ASP A 293 -23.00 4.86 -18.92
C ASP A 293 -23.10 3.52 -18.16
N GLY A 294 -23.33 3.54 -16.84
CA GLY A 294 -23.49 2.35 -15.99
C GLY A 294 -22.40 2.12 -14.95
N LEU A 295 -21.70 3.17 -14.51
CA LEU A 295 -20.83 3.14 -13.33
C LEU A 295 -21.66 2.87 -12.06
N ASP A 296 -21.26 1.89 -11.24
CA ASP A 296 -22.04 1.49 -10.07
C ASP A 296 -21.64 2.22 -8.79
N SER A 297 -20.35 2.56 -8.65
CA SER A 297 -19.84 3.17 -7.43
C SER A 297 -18.60 4.02 -7.68
N ILE A 298 -18.40 5.01 -6.81
CA ILE A 298 -17.30 5.96 -6.88
C ILE A 298 -16.75 6.22 -5.48
N ARG A 299 -15.43 6.38 -5.39
CA ARG A 299 -14.72 6.92 -4.23
C ARG A 299 -14.00 8.19 -4.67
N VAL A 300 -14.34 9.31 -4.04
CA VAL A 300 -13.66 10.60 -4.25
C VAL A 300 -12.63 10.80 -3.13
N SER A 301 -11.36 10.90 -3.50
CA SER A 301 -10.26 11.12 -2.57
C SER A 301 -10.07 12.60 -2.29
N LEU A 302 -10.04 12.97 -1.01
CA LEU A 302 -9.74 14.32 -0.55
C LEU A 302 -8.51 14.29 0.36
N ASN A 303 -7.49 15.09 0.03
CA ASN A 303 -6.27 15.16 0.84
C ASN A 303 -6.50 15.87 2.19
N SER A 304 -7.31 16.92 2.20
CA SER A 304 -7.62 17.70 3.40
C SER A 304 -9.02 18.30 3.29
N ALA A 305 -9.78 18.25 4.38
CA ALA A 305 -11.03 19.00 4.53
C ALA A 305 -10.81 20.47 4.93
N GLN A 306 -9.54 20.87 5.16
CA GLN A 306 -9.20 22.26 5.41
C GLN A 306 -9.02 22.99 4.07
N PRO A 307 -9.66 24.17 3.89
CA PRO A 307 -9.44 24.99 2.71
C PRO A 307 -7.98 25.45 2.63
N VAL A 308 -7.50 25.63 1.40
CA VAL A 308 -6.18 26.25 1.11
C VAL A 308 -6.28 27.76 1.21
#